data_AF-A0AB39PQX8-F1
#
_entry.id   AF-A0AB39PQX8-F1
#
_cell.length_a   1.000
_cell.length_b   1.000
_cell.length_c   1.000
_cell.angle_alpha   90.00
_cell.angle_beta   90.00
_cell.angle_gamma   90.00
#
_symmetry.space_group_name_H-M   'P 1'
#
loop_
_entity.id
_entity.type
_entity.pdbx_description
1 polymer ?
#
loop_
_entity_poly.entity_id
_entity_poly.type
_entity_poly.pdbx_seq_one_letter_code
_entity_poly.pdbx_strand_id
1 'polypeptide(L)'
;MDNLATTIKSLHDPRLIATVHYYGYFPFSVNVAGSTRFDAQAQGDLAKTFKRMRDTFVARGVPVVLGEYGLLGYDHGPGAVERGEMLKYFEALGHAARTNKVTTVLWDNGSFYDRNKRQWTDAGLFRQIKSSWTTRSATASSDRVFVPKSGAVKDRTLTLNPNGAAFTALKQGSTKLVSGRDYTLSGNRLTLKGATLTRLVGNREYGVNATLQAEFSRGVPWRIQVLTHDAPAQSSTTGTTGSFRIPTQFRGDVLATMKAEYADGGNAGPTNWTPYQQFNTAFAPDYANKAIRLTPAFLNAVRDNTRVNLTFHFWSGATVTYHVTKSGSTVTGTTS
;
A
#
# COMPACT_ATOMS: atom_id res chain seq x y z
N MET A 1 -21.16 2.78 -18.70
CA MET A 1 -21.02 4.19 -19.10
C MET A 1 -21.88 4.51 -20.31
N ASP A 2 -22.02 3.61 -21.29
CA ASP A 2 -22.79 3.86 -22.51
C ASP A 2 -24.26 4.19 -22.26
N ASN A 3 -24.94 3.49 -21.34
CA ASN A 3 -26.32 3.82 -20.96
C ASN A 3 -26.45 5.27 -20.47
N LEU A 4 -25.54 5.73 -19.61
CA LEU A 4 -25.51 7.11 -19.12
C LEU A 4 -25.27 8.10 -20.27
N ALA A 5 -24.37 7.78 -21.21
CA ALA A 5 -24.12 8.63 -22.38
C ALA A 5 -25.36 8.73 -23.29
N THR A 6 -26.08 7.63 -23.49
CA THR A 6 -27.35 7.61 -24.22
C THR A 6 -28.40 8.47 -23.53
N THR A 7 -28.55 8.35 -22.20
CA THR A 7 -29.46 9.19 -21.42
C THR A 7 -29.11 10.68 -21.53
N ILE A 8 -27.84 11.04 -21.37
CA ILE A 8 -27.41 12.44 -21.52
C ILE A 8 -27.75 12.97 -22.92
N LYS A 9 -27.50 12.18 -23.97
CA LYS A 9 -27.82 12.55 -25.34
C LYS A 9 -29.32 12.74 -25.57
N SER A 10 -30.17 11.89 -25.00
CA SER A 10 -31.63 11.97 -25.19
C SER A 10 -32.29 13.14 -24.49
N LEU A 11 -31.64 13.71 -23.47
CA LEU A 11 -32.17 14.87 -22.74
C LEU A 11 -32.03 16.18 -23.50
N HIS A 12 -31.20 16.23 -24.56
CA HIS A 12 -30.99 17.42 -25.40
C HIS A 12 -30.62 18.70 -24.61
N ASP A 13 -29.96 18.54 -23.45
CA ASP A 13 -29.58 19.64 -22.57
C ASP A 13 -28.06 19.89 -22.63
N PRO A 14 -27.60 21.11 -22.98
CA PRO A 14 -26.18 21.43 -23.09
C PRO A 14 -25.48 21.65 -21.74
N ARG A 15 -26.18 21.53 -20.60
CA ARG A 15 -25.68 21.82 -19.24
C ARG A 15 -25.59 20.57 -18.36
N LEU A 16 -25.51 19.39 -18.97
CA LEU A 16 -25.35 18.13 -18.24
C LEU A 16 -23.88 17.79 -17.98
N ILE A 17 -23.64 17.19 -16.81
CA ILE A 17 -22.33 16.70 -16.36
C ILE A 17 -22.47 15.23 -16.03
N ALA A 18 -21.56 14.38 -16.53
CA ALA A 18 -21.51 12.98 -16.13
C ALA A 18 -20.73 12.84 -14.82
N THR A 19 -21.20 11.99 -13.91
CA THR A 19 -20.44 11.60 -12.71
C THR A 19 -20.25 10.09 -12.64
N VAL A 20 -19.09 9.68 -12.14
CA VAL A 20 -18.70 8.31 -11.84
C VAL A 20 -17.82 8.30 -10.60
N HIS A 21 -17.74 7.17 -9.89
CA HIS A 21 -16.86 7.00 -8.73
C HIS A 21 -15.77 5.96 -9.04
N TYR A 22 -14.60 6.08 -8.41
CA TYR A 22 -13.48 5.17 -8.65
C TYR A 22 -12.60 5.02 -7.41
N TYR A 23 -12.54 3.81 -6.87
CA TYR A 23 -11.78 3.48 -5.67
C TYR A 23 -10.60 2.54 -5.92
N GLY A 24 -10.11 2.49 -7.16
CA GLY A 24 -8.99 1.65 -7.57
C GLY A 24 -9.39 0.24 -7.99
N TYR A 25 -8.43 -0.48 -8.56
CA TYR A 25 -8.57 -1.90 -8.87
C TYR A 25 -8.87 -2.68 -7.59
N PHE A 26 -10.02 -3.37 -7.55
CA PHE A 26 -10.59 -3.91 -6.31
C PHE A 26 -9.58 -4.68 -5.44
N PRO A 27 -8.88 -5.72 -5.95
CA PRO A 27 -7.91 -6.47 -5.15
C PRO A 27 -6.80 -5.63 -4.54
N PHE A 28 -6.27 -4.66 -5.27
CA PHE A 28 -5.28 -3.71 -4.75
C PHE A 28 -5.89 -2.78 -3.71
N SER A 29 -7.09 -2.25 -3.99
CA SER A 29 -7.73 -1.23 -3.15
C SER A 29 -8.04 -1.70 -1.73
N VAL A 30 -8.30 -2.99 -1.53
CA VAL A 30 -8.58 -3.59 -0.21
C VAL A 30 -7.48 -4.52 0.29
N ASN A 31 -6.38 -4.69 -0.48
CA ASN A 31 -5.31 -5.66 -0.22
C ASN A 31 -5.84 -7.08 0.01
N VAL A 32 -6.26 -7.72 -1.09
CA VAL A 32 -6.71 -9.10 -1.16
C VAL A 32 -6.13 -9.78 -2.42
N ALA A 33 -6.20 -11.10 -2.51
CA ALA A 33 -5.70 -11.86 -3.67
C ALA A 33 -4.21 -11.65 -3.99
N GLY A 34 -3.42 -11.25 -2.97
CA GLY A 34 -1.99 -11.01 -3.10
C GLY A 34 -1.63 -9.68 -3.79
N SER A 35 -2.63 -8.85 -4.14
CA SER A 35 -2.45 -7.56 -4.80
C SER A 35 -1.99 -6.49 -3.79
N THR A 36 -0.76 -6.64 -3.30
CA THR A 36 -0.14 -5.77 -2.29
C THR A 36 0.54 -4.54 -2.89
N ARG A 37 0.77 -4.54 -4.22
CA ARG A 37 1.52 -3.50 -4.94
C ARG A 37 0.64 -2.81 -5.97
N PHE A 38 0.95 -1.54 -6.26
CA PHE A 38 0.38 -0.82 -7.40
C PHE A 38 1.08 -1.28 -8.69
N ASP A 39 0.78 -2.51 -9.08
CA ASP A 39 1.39 -3.24 -10.20
C ASP A 39 0.74 -2.90 -11.56
N ALA A 40 1.15 -3.64 -12.60
CA ALA A 40 0.64 -3.44 -13.96
C ALA A 40 -0.87 -3.66 -14.09
N GLN A 41 -1.47 -4.52 -13.28
CA GLN A 41 -2.90 -4.78 -13.33
C GLN A 41 -3.68 -3.61 -12.73
N ALA A 42 -3.25 -3.11 -11.56
CA ALA A 42 -3.85 -1.94 -10.94
C ALA A 42 -3.65 -0.67 -11.79
N GLN A 43 -2.47 -0.48 -12.38
CA GLN A 43 -2.17 0.61 -13.32
C GLN A 43 -3.03 0.52 -14.58
N GLY A 44 -3.18 -0.68 -15.14
CA GLY A 44 -3.94 -0.94 -16.35
C GLY A 44 -5.43 -0.68 -16.16
N ASP A 45 -6.00 -1.08 -15.02
CA ASP A 45 -7.39 -0.78 -14.67
C ASP A 45 -7.65 0.73 -14.58
N LEU A 46 -6.78 1.45 -13.86
CA LEU A 46 -6.85 2.92 -13.74
C LEU A 46 -6.80 3.58 -15.12
N ALA A 47 -5.80 3.23 -15.93
CA ALA A 47 -5.63 3.80 -17.27
C ALA A 47 -6.85 3.53 -18.17
N LYS A 48 -7.37 2.30 -18.17
CA LYS A 48 -8.56 1.93 -18.96
C LYS A 48 -9.80 2.69 -18.49
N THR A 49 -9.97 2.88 -17.19
CA THR A 49 -11.13 3.57 -16.61
C THR A 49 -11.14 5.06 -16.97
N PHE A 50 -10.03 5.77 -16.82
CA PHE A 50 -9.94 7.18 -17.23
C PHE A 50 -10.04 7.35 -18.76
N LYS A 51 -9.47 6.41 -19.54
CA LYS A 51 -9.63 6.40 -21.01
C LYS A 51 -11.11 6.28 -21.40
N ARG A 52 -11.88 5.40 -20.75
CA ARG A 52 -13.32 5.25 -21.00
C ARG A 52 -14.10 6.52 -20.63
N MET A 53 -13.83 7.13 -19.48
CA MET A 53 -14.43 8.43 -19.11
C MET A 53 -14.21 9.48 -20.20
N ARG A 54 -12.98 9.56 -20.71
CA ARG A 54 -12.64 10.50 -21.78
C ARG A 54 -13.37 10.19 -23.08
N ASP A 55 -13.24 8.97 -23.58
CA ASP A 55 -13.72 8.60 -24.92
C ASP A 55 -15.25 8.59 -25.00
N THR A 56 -15.94 8.25 -23.91
CA THR A 56 -17.40 8.20 -23.85
C THR A 56 -18.04 9.57 -23.59
N PHE A 57 -17.39 10.45 -22.81
CA PHE A 57 -17.97 11.74 -22.39
C PHE A 57 -17.14 12.95 -22.82
N VAL A 58 -15.93 13.11 -22.28
CA VAL A 58 -15.12 14.34 -22.45
C VAL A 58 -14.84 14.65 -23.91
N ALA A 59 -14.44 13.64 -24.70
CA ALA A 59 -14.15 13.79 -26.13
C ALA A 59 -15.40 14.14 -26.96
N ARG A 60 -16.59 13.96 -26.38
CA ARG A 60 -17.89 14.25 -27.00
C ARG A 60 -18.54 15.52 -26.42
N GLY A 61 -17.77 16.34 -25.70
CA GLY A 61 -18.24 17.61 -25.15
C GLY A 61 -19.01 17.50 -23.84
N VAL A 62 -19.12 16.31 -23.24
CA VAL A 62 -19.77 16.13 -21.92
C VAL A 62 -18.70 16.14 -20.82
N PRO A 63 -18.68 17.14 -19.92
CA PRO A 63 -17.73 17.18 -18.82
C PRO A 63 -17.96 16.01 -17.84
N VAL A 64 -16.88 15.54 -17.22
CA VAL A 64 -16.93 14.46 -16.22
C VAL A 64 -16.39 14.96 -14.88
N VAL A 65 -17.15 14.70 -13.83
CA VAL A 65 -16.69 14.78 -12.45
C VAL A 65 -16.54 13.37 -11.91
N LEU A 66 -15.32 12.99 -11.50
CA LEU A 66 -15.11 11.84 -10.64
C LEU A 66 -15.55 12.23 -9.23
N GLY A 67 -16.84 12.02 -8.95
CA GLY A 67 -17.53 12.53 -7.76
C GLY A 67 -17.00 11.96 -6.45
N GLU A 68 -16.38 10.79 -6.51
CA GLU A 68 -15.64 10.22 -5.39
C GLU A 68 -14.42 9.45 -5.91
N TYR A 69 -13.30 9.61 -5.23
CA TYR A 69 -12.17 8.71 -5.36
C TYR A 69 -11.44 8.48 -4.05
N GLY A 70 -10.79 7.33 -3.97
CA GLY A 70 -10.00 6.88 -2.82
C GLY A 70 -9.45 5.48 -3.05
N LEU A 71 -9.24 4.74 -1.97
CA LEU A 71 -9.00 3.29 -1.97
C LEU A 71 -9.97 2.67 -0.97
N LEU A 72 -10.71 1.62 -1.37
CA LEU A 72 -11.75 1.00 -0.52
C LEU A 72 -11.23 0.49 0.83
N GLY A 73 -9.95 0.12 0.92
CA GLY A 73 -9.33 -0.39 2.15
C GLY A 73 -9.40 0.59 3.32
N TYR A 74 -9.56 1.90 3.06
CA TYR A 74 -9.74 2.91 4.11
C TYR A 74 -10.98 2.65 4.98
N ASP A 75 -12.04 2.08 4.43
CA ASP A 75 -13.28 1.78 5.17
C ASP A 75 -13.10 0.62 6.17
N HIS A 76 -12.04 -0.19 5.97
CA HIS A 76 -11.71 -1.31 6.85
C HIS A 76 -10.64 -0.97 7.89
N GLY A 77 -10.10 0.25 7.86
CA GLY A 77 -9.08 0.74 8.79
C GLY A 77 -7.75 1.07 8.10
N PRO A 78 -6.81 1.70 8.84
CA PRO A 78 -5.56 2.16 8.26
C PRO A 78 -4.64 0.99 7.86
N GLY A 79 -3.71 1.28 6.94
CA GLY A 79 -2.59 0.39 6.64
C GLY A 79 -2.90 -0.80 5.72
N ALA A 80 -4.12 -0.91 5.18
CA ALA A 80 -4.45 -1.95 4.21
C ALA A 80 -3.56 -1.87 2.96
N VAL A 81 -3.39 -0.68 2.39
CA VAL A 81 -2.46 -0.43 1.29
C VAL A 81 -1.17 0.17 1.85
N GLU A 82 -0.04 -0.39 1.42
CA GLU A 82 1.30 0.08 1.81
C GLU A 82 1.50 1.54 1.38
N ARG A 83 2.23 2.31 2.20
CA ARG A 83 2.39 3.76 2.07
C ARG A 83 2.96 4.19 0.72
N GLY A 84 4.06 3.61 0.29
CA GLY A 84 4.68 3.88 -1.01
C GLY A 84 3.81 3.43 -2.18
N GLU A 85 3.15 2.28 -2.07
CA GLU A 85 2.20 1.79 -3.08
C GLU A 85 0.99 2.74 -3.23
N MET A 86 0.46 3.23 -2.11
CA MET A 86 -0.60 4.24 -2.07
C MET A 86 -0.16 5.57 -2.69
N LEU A 87 1.05 6.05 -2.39
CA LEU A 87 1.58 7.27 -3.02
C LEU A 87 1.66 7.15 -4.53
N LYS A 88 2.11 6.00 -5.05
CA LYS A 88 2.16 5.72 -6.49
C LYS A 88 0.76 5.74 -7.11
N TYR A 89 -0.23 5.15 -6.43
CA TYR A 89 -1.63 5.18 -6.88
C TYR A 89 -2.16 6.62 -7.01
N PHE A 90 -2.04 7.44 -5.95
CA PHE A 90 -2.54 8.82 -5.99
C PHE A 90 -1.75 9.73 -6.94
N GLU A 91 -0.46 9.45 -7.18
CA GLU A 91 0.32 10.09 -8.25
C GLU A 91 -0.26 9.78 -9.63
N ALA A 92 -0.47 8.50 -9.92
CA ALA A 92 -0.99 8.03 -11.20
C ALA A 92 -2.44 8.47 -11.45
N LEU A 93 -3.30 8.43 -10.43
CA LEU A 93 -4.69 8.87 -10.52
C LEU A 93 -4.78 10.35 -10.88
N GLY A 94 -4.05 11.21 -10.16
CA GLY A 94 -4.09 12.63 -10.46
C GLY A 94 -3.48 12.96 -11.82
N HIS A 95 -2.45 12.23 -12.27
CA HIS A 95 -1.96 12.34 -13.65
C HIS A 95 -3.04 11.97 -14.67
N ALA A 96 -3.70 10.82 -14.50
CA ALA A 96 -4.74 10.34 -15.39
C ALA A 96 -5.94 11.30 -15.44
N ALA A 97 -6.34 11.85 -14.30
CA ALA A 97 -7.40 12.86 -14.22
C ALA A 97 -7.08 14.09 -15.07
N ARG A 98 -5.88 14.68 -14.91
CA ARG A 98 -5.44 15.86 -15.68
C ARG A 98 -5.39 15.57 -17.18
N THR A 99 -4.76 14.47 -17.58
CA THR A 99 -4.60 14.14 -19.01
C THR A 99 -5.90 13.77 -19.71
N ASN A 100 -6.89 13.29 -18.95
CA ASN A 100 -8.21 12.94 -19.47
C ASN A 100 -9.27 14.02 -19.22
N LYS A 101 -8.88 15.19 -18.66
CA LYS A 101 -9.75 16.33 -18.33
C LYS A 101 -10.94 15.94 -17.45
N VAL A 102 -10.68 15.13 -16.42
CA VAL A 102 -11.67 14.70 -15.43
C VAL A 102 -11.44 15.47 -14.13
N THR A 103 -12.45 16.22 -13.68
CA THR A 103 -12.43 16.88 -12.36
C THR A 103 -12.60 15.83 -11.27
N THR A 104 -11.86 15.91 -10.17
CA THR A 104 -11.88 14.88 -9.11
C THR A 104 -12.27 15.44 -7.76
N VAL A 105 -13.11 14.72 -7.02
CA VAL A 105 -13.50 15.04 -5.64
C VAL A 105 -13.04 13.91 -4.72
N LEU A 106 -12.12 14.22 -3.80
CA LEU A 106 -11.59 13.23 -2.86
C LEU A 106 -12.69 12.82 -1.88
N TRP A 107 -12.89 11.51 -1.70
CA TRP A 107 -13.76 11.01 -0.65
C TRP A 107 -13.07 11.11 0.71
N ASP A 108 -13.47 12.10 1.51
CA ASP A 108 -12.96 12.30 2.87
C ASP A 108 -14.08 12.16 3.91
N ASN A 109 -14.27 10.92 4.38
CA ASN A 109 -15.17 10.57 5.48
C ASN A 109 -14.65 11.00 6.88
N GLY A 110 -13.57 11.78 6.95
CA GLY A 110 -12.86 12.15 8.18
C GLY A 110 -11.53 11.42 8.37
N SER A 111 -11.19 10.47 7.48
CA SER A 111 -9.95 9.70 7.52
C SER A 111 -8.73 10.46 6.96
N PHE A 112 -8.94 11.45 6.08
CA PHE A 112 -7.84 12.23 5.49
C PHE A 112 -7.62 13.56 6.23
N TYR A 113 -8.69 14.29 6.55
CA TYR A 113 -8.61 15.55 7.27
C TYR A 113 -9.22 15.44 8.67
N ASP A 114 -8.40 15.63 9.69
CA ASP A 114 -8.86 15.73 11.07
C ASP A 114 -9.61 17.06 11.24
N ARG A 115 -10.94 16.98 11.27
CA ARG A 115 -11.84 18.15 11.33
C ARG A 115 -11.77 18.86 12.69
N ASN A 116 -11.35 18.17 13.75
CA ASN A 116 -11.20 18.75 15.08
C ASN A 116 -9.90 19.56 15.17
N LYS A 117 -8.79 18.96 14.72
CA LYS A 117 -7.46 19.60 14.72
C LYS A 117 -7.22 20.52 13.52
N ARG A 118 -8.10 20.48 12.52
CA ARG A 118 -8.01 21.24 11.26
C ARG A 118 -6.68 21.00 10.55
N GLN A 119 -6.31 19.73 10.42
CA GLN A 119 -5.06 19.32 9.78
C GLN A 119 -5.22 17.99 9.05
N TRP A 120 -4.41 17.78 8.01
CA TRP A 120 -4.33 16.49 7.33
C TRP A 120 -3.73 15.44 8.27
N THR A 121 -4.37 14.27 8.38
CA THR A 121 -3.87 13.13 9.16
C THR A 121 -2.54 12.62 8.59
N ASP A 122 -2.40 12.66 7.26
CA ASP A 122 -1.15 12.41 6.54
C ASP A 122 -0.82 13.58 5.59
N ALA A 123 -0.05 14.54 6.10
CA ALA A 123 0.41 15.68 5.31
C ALA A 123 1.26 15.29 4.09
N GLY A 124 1.96 14.15 4.14
CA GLY A 124 2.74 13.66 3.00
C GLY A 124 1.85 13.18 1.86
N LEU A 125 0.75 12.50 2.19
CA LEU A 125 -0.22 12.02 1.21
C LEU A 125 -0.95 13.19 0.56
N PHE A 126 -1.38 14.16 1.37
CA PHE A 126 -2.00 15.37 0.84
C PHE A 126 -1.04 16.15 -0.08
N ARG A 127 0.25 16.30 0.28
CA ARG A 127 1.24 16.91 -0.61
C ARG A 127 1.35 16.17 -1.96
N GLN A 128 1.33 14.84 -1.94
CA GLN A 128 1.33 14.04 -3.16
C GLN A 128 0.08 14.33 -4.01
N ILE A 129 -1.12 14.25 -3.42
CA ILE A 129 -2.39 14.53 -4.10
C ILE A 129 -2.39 15.95 -4.68
N LYS A 130 -2.02 16.96 -3.88
CA LYS A 130 -1.93 18.36 -4.27
C LYS A 130 -0.95 18.57 -5.43
N SER A 131 0.23 17.93 -5.39
CA SER A 131 1.20 18.03 -6.48
C SER A 131 0.64 17.51 -7.81
N SER A 132 -0.20 16.47 -7.73
CA SER A 132 -0.91 15.89 -8.88
C SER A 132 -2.03 16.78 -9.42
N TRP A 133 -2.22 18.00 -8.95
CA TRP A 133 -3.10 18.96 -9.61
C TRP A 133 -2.40 19.72 -10.74
N THR A 134 -1.07 19.80 -10.71
CA THR A 134 -0.31 20.62 -11.66
C THR A 134 0.88 19.89 -12.29
N THR A 135 1.44 18.88 -11.64
CA THR A 135 2.63 18.18 -12.13
C THR A 135 2.57 16.68 -11.84
N ARG A 136 3.47 15.91 -12.46
CA ARG A 136 3.82 14.58 -11.97
C ARG A 136 4.91 14.69 -10.92
N SER A 137 4.96 13.71 -10.03
CA SER A 137 6.02 13.53 -9.04
C SER A 137 6.71 12.20 -9.29
N ALA A 138 8.03 12.17 -9.12
CA ALA A 138 8.78 10.93 -9.27
C ALA A 138 8.50 9.98 -8.10
N THR A 139 8.60 8.68 -8.35
CA THR A 139 8.43 7.63 -7.34
C THR A 139 9.58 6.62 -7.42
N ALA A 140 9.53 5.55 -6.65
CA ALA A 140 10.46 4.43 -6.79
C ALA A 140 9.77 3.08 -6.60
N SER A 141 10.51 1.99 -6.83
CA SER A 141 10.06 0.62 -6.61
C SER A 141 9.59 0.35 -5.18
N SER A 142 10.11 1.10 -4.20
CA SER A 142 9.68 1.09 -2.81
C SER A 142 10.03 2.43 -2.13
N ASP A 143 9.31 2.75 -1.06
CA ASP A 143 9.63 3.82 -0.10
C ASP A 143 10.49 3.30 1.07
N ARG A 144 10.99 2.05 1.00
CA ARG A 144 11.74 1.40 2.06
C ARG A 144 13.01 0.71 1.57
N VAL A 145 14.02 0.71 2.43
CA VAL A 145 15.24 -0.08 2.29
C VAL A 145 15.47 -0.84 3.60
N PHE A 146 15.39 -2.16 3.49
CA PHE A 146 15.58 -3.11 4.59
C PHE A 146 17.07 -3.46 4.73
N VAL A 147 17.60 -3.23 5.93
CA VAL A 147 18.99 -3.51 6.34
C VAL A 147 18.98 -4.58 7.43
N PRO A 148 19.77 -5.66 7.31
CA PRO A 148 19.76 -6.74 8.30
C PRO A 148 20.32 -6.26 9.66
N LYS A 149 19.72 -6.74 10.76
CA LYS A 149 20.16 -6.43 12.14
C LYS A 149 21.60 -6.82 12.40
N SER A 150 22.06 -7.91 11.79
CA SER A 150 23.41 -8.44 11.97
C SER A 150 24.10 -8.70 10.63
N GLY A 151 25.40 -8.98 10.67
CA GLY A 151 26.21 -9.25 9.48
C GLY A 151 26.57 -8.01 8.65
N ALA A 152 27.22 -8.27 7.50
CA ALA A 152 27.70 -7.24 6.59
C ALA A 152 26.54 -6.54 5.87
N VAL A 153 26.55 -5.20 5.87
CA VAL A 153 25.56 -4.39 5.15
C VAL A 153 26.03 -4.22 3.71
N LYS A 154 25.22 -4.73 2.78
CA LYS A 154 25.47 -4.68 1.35
C LYS A 154 24.80 -3.46 0.72
N ASP A 155 25.27 -3.08 -0.46
CA ASP A 155 24.60 -2.09 -1.32
C ASP A 155 23.14 -2.51 -1.57
N ARG A 156 22.23 -1.53 -1.59
CA ARG A 156 20.81 -1.75 -1.89
C ARG A 156 20.37 -0.83 -3.01
N THR A 157 19.58 -1.34 -3.94
CA THR A 157 19.14 -0.59 -5.13
C THR A 157 17.63 -0.44 -5.14
N LEU A 158 17.18 0.79 -5.42
CA LEU A 158 15.80 1.10 -5.78
C LEU A 158 15.75 1.51 -7.25
N THR A 159 14.69 1.10 -7.94
CA THR A 159 14.41 1.58 -9.29
C THR A 159 13.56 2.84 -9.17
N LEU A 160 14.10 3.97 -9.61
CA LEU A 160 13.35 5.23 -9.69
C LEU A 160 12.39 5.20 -10.87
N ASN A 161 11.24 5.82 -10.69
CA ASN A 161 10.27 6.13 -11.74
C ASN A 161 10.20 7.66 -11.84
N PRO A 162 11.03 8.30 -12.70
CA PRO A 162 11.19 9.74 -12.67
C PRO A 162 9.94 10.51 -13.14
N ASN A 163 9.02 9.85 -13.83
CA ASN A 163 7.78 10.44 -14.35
C ASN A 163 8.04 11.74 -15.15
N GLY A 164 9.14 11.73 -15.91
CA GLY A 164 9.63 12.83 -16.73
C GLY A 164 10.40 13.92 -15.98
N ALA A 165 10.55 13.84 -14.65
CA ALA A 165 11.39 14.74 -13.87
C ALA A 165 12.85 14.25 -13.85
N ALA A 166 13.79 15.16 -13.61
CA ALA A 166 15.22 14.81 -13.46
C ALA A 166 15.58 14.67 -11.98
N PHE A 167 16.36 13.66 -11.60
CA PHE A 167 16.88 13.50 -10.24
C PHE A 167 17.94 14.59 -9.95
N THR A 168 17.85 15.26 -8.79
CA THR A 168 18.72 16.39 -8.45
C THR A 168 19.61 16.14 -7.22
N ALA A 169 19.09 15.43 -6.22
CA ALA A 169 19.83 15.13 -5.00
C ALA A 169 19.23 13.96 -4.22
N LEU A 170 20.05 13.33 -3.39
CA LEU A 170 19.60 12.50 -2.28
C LEU A 170 20.00 13.18 -0.98
N LYS A 171 19.06 13.39 -0.06
CA LYS A 171 19.31 14.08 1.21
C LYS A 171 18.92 13.24 2.43
N GLN A 172 19.65 13.42 3.53
CA GLN A 172 19.23 13.03 4.87
C GLN A 172 19.01 14.33 5.68
N GLY A 173 17.75 14.65 6.00
CA GLY A 173 17.42 15.98 6.53
C GLY A 173 17.83 17.07 5.53
N SER A 174 18.62 18.05 5.98
CA SER A 174 19.21 19.10 5.12
C SER A 174 20.52 18.67 4.44
N THR A 175 21.12 17.54 4.84
CA THR A 175 22.44 17.12 4.37
C THR A 175 22.33 16.41 3.02
N LYS A 176 23.02 16.94 2.00
CA LYS A 176 23.15 16.29 0.69
C LYS A 176 24.17 15.15 0.77
N LEU A 177 23.75 13.96 0.34
CA LEU A 177 24.64 12.81 0.17
C LEU A 177 25.49 12.99 -1.10
N VAL A 178 26.70 12.47 -1.07
CA VAL A 178 27.71 12.63 -2.13
C VAL A 178 27.58 11.50 -3.15
N SER A 179 27.38 11.85 -4.43
CA SER A 179 27.36 10.87 -5.52
C SER A 179 28.72 10.15 -5.65
N GLY A 180 28.71 8.87 -5.98
CA GLY A 180 29.89 7.99 -6.04
C GLY A 180 30.29 7.42 -4.69
N ARG A 181 30.30 8.26 -3.64
CA ARG A 181 30.64 7.83 -2.26
C ARG A 181 29.46 7.24 -1.51
N ASP A 182 28.35 7.98 -1.43
CA ASP A 182 27.21 7.63 -0.59
C ASP A 182 26.13 6.84 -1.34
N TYR A 183 25.98 7.16 -2.62
CA TYR A 183 25.10 6.47 -3.55
C TYR A 183 25.62 6.59 -4.98
N THR A 184 25.17 5.73 -5.87
CA THR A 184 25.35 5.87 -7.32
C THR A 184 23.98 5.88 -8.00
N LEU A 185 23.88 6.57 -9.13
CA LEU A 185 22.70 6.55 -10.00
C LEU A 185 23.12 6.16 -11.41
N SER A 186 22.71 4.97 -11.88
CA SER A 186 22.95 4.50 -13.23
C SER A 186 21.62 4.32 -13.96
N GLY A 187 21.34 5.15 -14.95
CA GLY A 187 20.00 5.28 -15.52
C GLY A 187 19.00 5.66 -14.43
N ASN A 188 18.02 4.81 -14.16
CA ASN A 188 17.07 4.99 -13.07
C ASN A 188 17.36 4.11 -11.83
N ARG A 189 18.53 3.47 -11.74
CA ARG A 189 18.90 2.61 -10.62
C ARG A 189 19.64 3.41 -9.56
N LEU A 190 18.96 3.77 -8.48
CA LEU A 190 19.55 4.42 -7.31
C LEU A 190 20.11 3.37 -6.36
N THR A 191 21.43 3.27 -6.26
CA THR A 191 22.11 2.32 -5.37
C THR A 191 22.69 3.06 -4.16
N LEU A 192 22.18 2.74 -2.97
CA LEU A 192 22.73 3.19 -1.69
C LEU A 192 23.91 2.30 -1.30
N LYS A 193 25.05 2.91 -0.96
CA LYS A 193 26.26 2.17 -0.60
C LYS A 193 26.14 1.52 0.78
N GLY A 194 26.71 0.32 0.94
CA GLY A 194 26.66 -0.45 2.19
C GLY A 194 27.27 0.31 3.37
N ALA A 195 28.34 1.07 3.14
CA ALA A 195 28.93 1.96 4.15
C ALA A 195 27.97 3.08 4.59
N THR A 196 27.26 3.68 3.63
CA THR A 196 26.24 4.69 3.92
C THR A 196 25.06 4.10 4.66
N LEU A 197 24.58 2.93 4.24
CA LEU A 197 23.51 2.22 4.95
C LEU A 197 23.93 1.89 6.39
N THR A 198 25.17 1.40 6.60
CA THR A 198 25.74 1.15 7.94
C THR A 198 25.69 2.39 8.81
N ARG A 199 26.12 3.55 8.28
CA ARG A 199 26.03 4.83 8.99
C ARG A 199 24.58 5.22 9.30
N LEU A 200 23.67 5.04 8.34
CA LEU A 200 22.27 5.42 8.47
C LEU A 200 21.51 4.57 9.49
N VAL A 201 21.88 3.30 9.66
CA VAL A 201 21.23 2.43 10.66
C VAL A 201 21.86 2.49 12.05
N GLY A 202 23.01 3.13 12.22
CA GLY A 202 23.64 3.35 13.52
C GLY A 202 23.83 2.06 14.32
N ASN A 203 23.24 2.01 15.53
CA ASN A 203 23.26 0.84 16.42
C ASN A 203 22.35 -0.32 15.95
N ARG A 204 21.69 -0.16 14.80
CA ARG A 204 20.76 -1.12 14.21
C ARG A 204 19.58 -1.44 15.11
N GLU A 205 19.03 -0.48 15.84
CA GLU A 205 17.73 -0.68 16.49
C GLU A 205 16.66 -1.06 15.46
N TYR A 206 15.78 -2.01 15.80
CA TYR A 206 14.75 -2.46 14.88
C TYR A 206 13.80 -1.32 14.48
N GLY A 207 13.41 -1.31 13.20
CA GLY A 207 12.52 -0.30 12.65
C GLY A 207 13.27 0.83 11.95
N VAL A 208 12.60 1.96 11.75
CA VAL A 208 13.11 3.08 10.95
C VAL A 208 14.24 3.79 11.69
N ASN A 209 15.45 3.78 11.12
CA ASN A 209 16.62 4.45 11.69
C ASN A 209 16.92 5.79 11.01
N ALA A 210 16.62 5.89 9.71
CA ALA A 210 16.81 7.11 8.96
C ALA A 210 15.74 7.28 7.89
N THR A 211 15.59 8.51 7.41
CA THR A 211 14.81 8.80 6.22
C THR A 211 15.62 9.64 5.24
N LEU A 212 15.67 9.17 4.00
CA LEU A 212 16.23 9.89 2.87
C LEU A 212 15.12 10.55 2.05
N GLN A 213 15.49 11.62 1.34
CA GLN A 213 14.64 12.31 0.38
C GLN A 213 15.35 12.31 -0.97
N ALA A 214 14.78 11.60 -1.95
CA ALA A 214 15.19 11.72 -3.34
C ALA A 214 14.48 12.93 -3.95
N GLU A 215 15.24 13.96 -4.28
CA GLU A 215 14.76 15.20 -4.87
C GLU A 215 14.81 15.14 -6.39
N PHE A 216 13.85 15.82 -7.00
CA PHE A 216 13.68 15.88 -8.45
C PHE A 216 13.42 17.33 -8.88
N SER A 217 13.55 17.59 -10.17
CA SER A 217 13.39 18.93 -10.75
C SER A 217 11.99 19.52 -10.60
N ARG A 218 10.98 18.68 -10.31
CA ARG A 218 9.59 19.08 -10.03
C ARG A 218 8.87 17.98 -9.26
N GLY A 219 7.69 18.33 -8.73
CA GLY A 219 6.89 17.42 -7.91
C GLY A 219 7.40 17.32 -6.48
N VAL A 220 6.84 16.39 -5.71
CA VAL A 220 7.27 16.16 -4.32
C VAL A 220 8.49 15.23 -4.25
N PRO A 221 9.43 15.44 -3.32
CA PRO A 221 10.51 14.50 -3.09
C PRO A 221 9.99 13.12 -2.67
N TRP A 222 10.64 12.06 -3.17
CA TRP A 222 10.32 10.69 -2.76
C TRP A 222 11.01 10.36 -1.44
N ARG A 223 10.22 10.07 -0.39
CA ARG A 223 10.74 9.67 0.92
C ARG A 223 11.11 8.19 0.92
N ILE A 224 12.31 7.88 1.43
CA ILE A 224 12.81 6.50 1.57
C ILE A 224 13.16 6.27 3.03
N GLN A 225 12.45 5.38 3.70
CA GLN A 225 12.80 4.91 5.04
C GLN A 225 13.92 3.87 4.94
N VAL A 226 14.98 4.07 5.71
CA VAL A 226 16.03 3.05 5.91
C VAL A 226 15.77 2.45 7.28
N LEU A 227 15.49 1.15 7.30
CA LEU A 227 15.10 0.44 8.51
C LEU A 227 15.92 -0.82 8.73
N THR A 228 16.24 -1.08 9.98
CA THR A 228 16.82 -2.34 10.41
C THR A 228 15.71 -3.36 10.61
N HIS A 229 15.91 -4.58 10.08
CA HIS A 229 15.00 -5.70 10.29
C HIS A 229 15.73 -7.02 10.57
N ASP A 230 14.99 -7.98 11.13
CA ASP A 230 15.28 -9.41 11.08
C ASP A 230 14.00 -10.18 10.73
N ALA A 231 14.13 -11.49 10.53
CA ALA A 231 12.98 -12.38 10.34
C ALA A 231 12.01 -12.24 11.53
N PRO A 232 10.72 -11.93 11.29
CA PRO A 232 9.71 -11.86 12.33
C PRO A 232 9.56 -13.20 13.04
N ALA A 233 9.22 -13.17 14.32
CA ALA A 233 9.02 -14.37 15.14
C ALA A 233 7.64 -14.36 15.77
N GLN A 234 6.94 -15.48 15.68
CA GLN A 234 5.63 -15.71 16.31
C GLN A 234 5.78 -16.73 17.43
N SER A 235 4.85 -16.75 18.38
CA SER A 235 4.77 -17.78 19.41
C SER A 235 3.39 -18.40 19.47
N SER A 236 3.32 -19.66 19.90
CA SER A 236 2.07 -20.36 20.15
C SER A 236 1.19 -19.63 21.16
N THR A 237 -0.12 -19.76 21.01
CA THR A 237 -1.11 -19.13 21.89
C THR A 237 -2.45 -19.82 21.77
N THR A 238 -3.28 -19.73 22.81
CA THR A 238 -4.68 -20.12 22.78
C THR A 238 -5.53 -18.89 23.07
N GLY A 239 -6.69 -18.78 22.44
CA GLY A 239 -7.63 -17.71 22.69
C GLY A 239 -9.02 -18.06 22.19
N THR A 240 -9.88 -17.05 22.04
CA THR A 240 -11.24 -17.25 21.53
C THR A 240 -11.44 -16.60 20.16
N THR A 241 -12.46 -17.03 19.42
CA THR A 241 -12.81 -16.44 18.12
C THR A 241 -13.05 -14.93 18.16
N GLY A 242 -13.47 -14.38 19.31
CA GLY A 242 -13.71 -12.96 19.50
C GLY A 242 -12.46 -12.11 19.72
N SER A 243 -11.38 -12.69 20.27
CA SER A 243 -10.23 -11.92 20.76
C SER A 243 -8.86 -12.50 20.41
N PHE A 244 -8.79 -13.53 19.56
CA PHE A 244 -7.53 -14.18 19.20
C PHE A 244 -6.47 -13.20 18.68
N ARG A 245 -5.25 -13.36 19.17
CA ARG A 245 -4.06 -12.57 18.83
C ARG A 245 -2.87 -13.52 18.81
N ILE A 246 -2.10 -13.51 17.73
CA ILE A 246 -0.83 -14.22 17.62
C ILE A 246 0.27 -13.29 18.16
N PRO A 247 0.93 -13.59 19.29
CA PRO A 247 2.07 -12.80 19.73
C PRO A 247 3.16 -12.83 18.65
N THR A 248 3.60 -11.65 18.23
CA THR A 248 4.45 -11.44 17.06
C THR A 248 5.52 -10.39 17.34
N GLN A 249 6.78 -10.82 17.38
CA GLN A 249 7.92 -9.92 17.31
C GLN A 249 8.19 -9.56 15.85
N PHE A 250 7.70 -8.40 15.42
CA PHE A 250 7.86 -7.92 14.03
C PHE A 250 9.32 -7.62 13.64
N ARG A 251 10.20 -7.36 14.63
CA ARG A 251 11.65 -7.14 14.41
C ARG A 251 11.95 -6.16 13.28
N GLY A 252 11.24 -5.03 13.26
CA GLY A 252 11.42 -3.96 12.28
C GLY A 252 10.78 -4.23 10.91
N ASP A 253 10.23 -5.40 10.68
CA ASP A 253 9.52 -5.73 9.45
C ASP A 253 8.05 -5.27 9.47
N VAL A 254 7.42 -5.28 8.31
CA VAL A 254 6.05 -4.80 8.09
C VAL A 254 5.26 -5.88 7.37
N LEU A 255 4.11 -6.27 7.93
CA LEU A 255 3.23 -7.26 7.33
C LEU A 255 2.64 -6.73 6.01
N ALA A 256 2.72 -7.53 4.95
CA ALA A 256 2.19 -7.21 3.63
C ALA A 256 0.85 -7.90 3.38
N THR A 257 0.77 -9.21 3.62
CA THR A 257 -0.46 -10.00 3.42
C THR A 257 -0.38 -11.34 4.18
N MET A 258 -1.46 -12.11 4.17
CA MET A 258 -1.57 -13.43 4.78
C MET A 258 -2.27 -14.40 3.83
N LYS A 259 -1.65 -15.56 3.56
CA LYS A 259 -2.34 -16.71 2.97
C LYS A 259 -3.02 -17.55 4.06
N ALA A 260 -4.14 -18.17 3.74
CA ALA A 260 -4.82 -19.17 4.59
C ALA A 260 -5.35 -20.34 3.75
N GLU A 261 -4.86 -21.54 4.03
CA GLU A 261 -5.22 -22.79 3.33
C GLU A 261 -5.48 -23.88 4.38
N TYR A 262 -6.47 -24.74 4.16
CA TYR A 262 -6.63 -25.89 5.04
C TYR A 262 -5.56 -26.94 4.78
N ALA A 263 -5.17 -27.68 5.82
CA ALA A 263 -4.20 -28.77 5.69
C ALA A 263 -4.70 -29.94 4.82
N ASP A 264 -6.02 -30.13 4.73
CA ASP A 264 -6.69 -31.13 3.87
C ASP A 264 -7.00 -30.59 2.46
N GLY A 265 -6.65 -29.33 2.16
CA GLY A 265 -6.82 -28.70 0.85
C GLY A 265 -7.90 -27.61 0.82
N GLY A 266 -7.76 -26.70 -0.15
CA GLY A 266 -8.66 -25.56 -0.34
C GLY A 266 -8.31 -24.33 0.52
N ASN A 267 -8.85 -23.18 0.10
CA ASN A 267 -8.62 -21.89 0.78
C ASN A 267 -9.47 -21.80 2.06
N ALA A 268 -8.94 -21.17 3.10
CA ALA A 268 -9.60 -21.01 4.38
C ALA A 268 -9.97 -19.54 4.67
N GLY A 269 -11.11 -19.32 5.33
CA GLY A 269 -11.59 -18.00 5.72
C GLY A 269 -12.54 -17.33 4.71
N PRO A 270 -12.85 -16.03 4.87
CA PRO A 270 -13.95 -15.36 4.19
C PRO A 270 -13.76 -15.21 2.67
N THR A 271 -12.52 -15.21 2.17
CA THR A 271 -12.22 -15.05 0.75
C THR A 271 -11.85 -16.40 0.13
N ASN A 272 -12.80 -17.31 -0.01
CA ASN A 272 -12.52 -18.71 -0.41
C ASN A 272 -12.07 -18.93 -1.88
N TRP A 273 -12.15 -17.92 -2.75
CA TRP A 273 -11.71 -18.01 -4.15
C TRP A 273 -10.21 -17.73 -4.36
N THR A 274 -9.49 -17.29 -3.32
CA THR A 274 -8.03 -17.08 -3.32
C THR A 274 -7.46 -17.46 -1.94
N PRO A 275 -6.23 -17.95 -1.82
CA PRO A 275 -5.65 -18.19 -0.51
C PRO A 275 -5.26 -16.89 0.21
N TYR A 276 -5.04 -15.80 -0.51
CA TYR A 276 -4.65 -14.50 0.07
C TYR A 276 -5.87 -13.75 0.62
N GLN A 277 -5.91 -13.61 1.94
CA GLN A 277 -7.01 -13.02 2.66
C GLN A 277 -6.99 -11.48 2.60
N GLN A 278 -8.15 -10.87 2.78
CA GLN A 278 -8.28 -9.41 2.79
C GLN A 278 -7.71 -8.81 4.10
N PHE A 279 -6.80 -7.85 3.96
CA PHE A 279 -6.21 -7.10 5.07
C PHE A 279 -7.30 -6.30 5.82
N ASN A 280 -7.16 -6.20 7.14
CA ASN A 280 -8.11 -5.62 8.11
C ASN A 280 -9.47 -6.33 8.24
N THR A 281 -9.93 -7.05 7.21
CA THR A 281 -11.14 -7.87 7.28
C THR A 281 -10.87 -9.22 7.93
N ALA A 282 -9.83 -9.95 7.47
CA ALA A 282 -9.50 -11.28 7.98
C ALA A 282 -8.40 -11.24 9.06
N PHE A 283 -7.44 -10.34 8.91
CA PHE A 283 -6.31 -10.19 9.82
C PHE A 283 -5.84 -8.74 9.85
N ALA A 284 -5.19 -8.33 10.94
CA ALA A 284 -4.57 -7.02 11.04
C ALA A 284 -3.34 -7.08 11.97
N PRO A 285 -2.21 -6.45 11.62
CA PRO A 285 -1.10 -6.29 12.56
C PRO A 285 -1.44 -5.24 13.61
N ASP A 286 -1.07 -5.52 14.85
CA ASP A 286 -1.06 -4.59 15.97
C ASP A 286 0.38 -4.43 16.43
N TYR A 287 1.09 -3.50 15.79
CA TYR A 287 2.51 -3.27 16.05
C TYR A 287 2.75 -2.76 17.48
N ALA A 288 1.81 -1.99 18.05
CA ALA A 288 1.93 -1.44 19.40
C ALA A 288 1.89 -2.56 20.45
N ASN A 289 0.98 -3.51 20.28
CA ASN A 289 0.85 -4.66 21.18
C ASN A 289 1.64 -5.90 20.74
N LYS A 290 2.51 -5.76 19.72
CA LYS A 290 3.36 -6.85 19.19
C LYS A 290 2.55 -8.11 18.89
N ALA A 291 1.45 -7.95 18.16
CA ALA A 291 0.54 -9.05 17.84
C ALA A 291 0.01 -8.96 16.42
N ILE A 292 -0.44 -10.10 15.87
CA ILE A 292 -1.30 -10.14 14.70
C ILE A 292 -2.68 -10.62 15.15
N ARG A 293 -3.71 -9.80 14.90
CA ARG A 293 -5.09 -10.17 15.12
C ARG A 293 -5.58 -11.02 13.97
N LEU A 294 -6.14 -12.19 14.27
CA LEU A 294 -7.09 -12.86 13.39
C LEU A 294 -8.48 -12.40 13.82
N THR A 295 -9.26 -11.89 12.87
CA THR A 295 -10.55 -11.27 13.20
C THR A 295 -11.61 -12.33 13.45
N PRO A 296 -12.72 -11.97 14.12
CA PRO A 296 -13.90 -12.83 14.19
C PRO A 296 -14.43 -13.22 12.81
N ALA A 297 -14.37 -12.33 11.81
CA ALA A 297 -14.78 -12.64 10.44
C ALA A 297 -13.94 -13.75 9.81
N PHE A 298 -12.63 -13.79 10.08
CA PHE A 298 -11.79 -14.91 9.68
C PHE A 298 -12.14 -16.19 10.42
N LEU A 299 -12.17 -16.14 11.75
CA LEU A 299 -12.32 -17.32 12.59
C LEU A 299 -13.73 -17.94 12.51
N ASN A 300 -14.76 -17.14 12.22
CA ASN A 300 -16.11 -17.66 12.00
C ASN A 300 -16.28 -18.33 10.62
N ALA A 301 -15.42 -17.99 9.64
CA ALA A 301 -15.44 -18.56 8.30
C ALA A 301 -14.57 -19.83 8.15
N VAL A 302 -13.80 -20.21 9.19
CA VAL A 302 -13.00 -21.45 9.17
C VAL A 302 -13.80 -22.62 9.76
N ARG A 303 -13.61 -23.80 9.16
CA ARG A 303 -14.18 -25.08 9.64
C ARG A 303 -13.67 -25.44 11.02
N ASP A 304 -14.55 -26.01 11.84
CA ASP A 304 -14.18 -26.55 13.16
C ASP A 304 -13.28 -27.78 13.02
N ASN A 305 -12.42 -27.96 14.02
CA ASN A 305 -11.51 -29.08 14.22
C ASN A 305 -10.63 -29.40 13.00
N THR A 306 -10.44 -28.42 12.11
CA THR A 306 -9.64 -28.55 10.89
C THR A 306 -8.48 -27.57 10.96
N ARG A 307 -7.26 -28.05 10.75
CA ARG A 307 -6.06 -27.22 10.78
C ARG A 307 -6.00 -26.31 9.55
N VAL A 308 -5.76 -25.03 9.80
CA VAL A 308 -5.46 -24.02 8.78
C VAL A 308 -3.97 -23.67 8.84
N ASN A 309 -3.32 -23.72 7.69
CA ASN A 309 -1.95 -23.25 7.47
C ASN A 309 -2.01 -21.78 7.04
N LEU A 310 -1.42 -20.91 7.86
CA LEU A 310 -1.26 -19.49 7.57
C LEU A 310 0.16 -19.23 7.09
N THR A 311 0.31 -18.42 6.05
CA THR A 311 1.62 -17.89 5.63
C THR A 311 1.56 -16.37 5.66
N PHE A 312 2.29 -15.76 6.58
CA PHE A 312 2.43 -14.30 6.67
C PHE A 312 3.57 -13.84 5.77
N HIS A 313 3.29 -12.92 4.85
CA HIS A 313 4.27 -12.32 3.95
C HIS A 313 4.61 -10.92 4.43
N PHE A 314 5.89 -10.59 4.51
CA PHE A 314 6.39 -9.30 4.98
C PHE A 314 7.09 -8.51 3.87
N TRP A 315 7.15 -7.19 4.03
CA TRP A 315 7.72 -6.27 3.05
C TRP A 315 9.24 -6.41 2.87
N SER A 316 9.96 -6.97 3.85
CA SER A 316 11.37 -7.34 3.67
C SER A 316 11.58 -8.51 2.69
N GLY A 317 10.51 -9.25 2.37
CA GLY A 317 10.55 -10.53 1.65
C GLY A 317 10.50 -11.76 2.57
N ALA A 318 10.56 -11.59 3.90
CA ALA A 318 10.40 -12.68 4.84
C ALA A 318 9.00 -13.30 4.78
N THR A 319 8.93 -14.59 5.07
CA THR A 319 7.69 -15.34 5.26
C THR A 319 7.72 -16.09 6.58
N VAL A 320 6.59 -16.11 7.29
CA VAL A 320 6.43 -16.88 8.53
C VAL A 320 5.20 -17.77 8.42
N THR A 321 5.39 -19.07 8.65
CA THR A 321 4.31 -20.06 8.67
C THR A 321 3.79 -20.24 10.08
N TYR A 322 2.46 -20.33 10.20
CA TYR A 322 1.76 -20.51 11.47
C TYR A 322 0.56 -21.43 11.26
N HIS A 323 0.12 -22.10 12.31
CA HIS A 323 -1.02 -23.03 12.24
C HIS A 323 -2.10 -22.61 13.21
N VAL A 324 -3.35 -22.74 12.79
CA VAL A 324 -4.53 -22.43 13.60
C VAL A 324 -5.55 -23.54 13.49
N THR A 325 -6.08 -23.97 14.64
CA THR A 325 -7.24 -24.88 14.72
C THR A 325 -8.30 -24.23 15.61
N LYS A 326 -9.53 -24.13 15.10
CA LYS A 326 -10.71 -23.68 15.84
C LYS A 326 -11.52 -24.89 16.31
N SER A 327 -11.96 -24.90 17.56
CA SER A 327 -12.87 -25.89 18.15
C SER A 327 -13.96 -25.14 18.92
N GLY A 328 -15.15 -25.02 18.35
CA GLY A 328 -16.19 -24.15 18.90
C GLY A 328 -15.70 -22.69 18.96
N SER A 329 -15.69 -22.11 20.16
CA SER A 329 -15.19 -20.75 20.40
C SER A 329 -13.68 -20.69 20.71
N THR A 330 -13.04 -21.83 20.99
CA THR A 330 -11.61 -21.92 21.32
C THR A 330 -10.78 -21.99 20.05
N VAL A 331 -9.66 -21.27 20.03
CA VAL A 331 -8.72 -21.23 18.92
C VAL A 331 -7.33 -21.49 19.47
N THR A 332 -6.66 -22.51 18.95
CA THR A 332 -5.27 -22.85 19.26
C THR A 332 -4.40 -22.49 18.08
N GLY A 333 -3.36 -21.70 18.33
CA GLY A 333 -2.35 -21.35 17.35
C GLY A 333 -0.98 -21.90 17.74
N THR A 334 -0.25 -22.43 16.78
CA THR A 334 1.12 -22.92 16.98
C THR A 334 2.05 -22.44 15.88
N THR A 335 3.32 -22.25 16.22
CA THR A 335 4.37 -22.06 15.22
C THR A 335 4.55 -23.32 14.38
N SER A 336 5.06 -23.17 13.16
CA SER A 336 5.53 -24.29 12.34
C SER A 336 6.78 -24.95 12.91
#